data_AF-A0A1C2AWU5-F1
#
_entry.id   AF-A0A1C2AWU5-F1
#
_cell.length_a   1.000
_cell.length_b   1.000
_cell.length_c   1.000
_cell.angle_alpha   90.00
_cell.angle_beta   90.00
_cell.angle_gamma   90.00
#
_symmetry.space_group_name_H-M   'P 1'
#
loop_
_entity.id
_entity.type
_entity.pdbx_description
1 polymer ?
#
loop_
_entity_poly.entity_id
_entity_poly.type
_entity_poly.pdbx_seq_one_letter_code
_entity_poly.pdbx_strand_id
1 'polypeptide(L)'
;MNFKTKIKPKISYYFSILVSSIILFYFTYKGVVAYIIHRELYGGGLDTLVLLRASISGIMLLLILLFIQFIKIPDLKSHRTILRGIFIGWTSVFVILIIVNLSSVYFVILTGLVSLFSLINLFSLEDQIKEEKNTLTEKEIYLLQQLAKKK
;
A
#
# COMPACT_ATOMS: atom_id res chain seq x y z
N MET A 1 13.86 -19.68 -1.54
CA MET A 1 14.77 -18.66 -2.09
C MET A 1 15.12 -17.74 -0.93
N ASN A 2 16.34 -17.81 -0.37
CA ASN A 2 16.75 -17.04 0.83
C ASN A 2 16.97 -15.57 0.45
N PHE A 3 15.90 -14.78 0.37
CA PHE A 3 16.01 -13.32 0.23
C PHE A 3 16.39 -12.74 1.59
N LYS A 4 17.70 -12.63 1.86
CA LYS A 4 18.28 -11.95 3.05
C LYS A 4 18.11 -10.42 3.02
N THR A 5 17.08 -9.89 2.37
CA THR A 5 16.79 -8.46 2.38
C THR A 5 15.89 -8.16 3.58
N LYS A 6 16.46 -7.64 4.68
CA LYS A 6 15.66 -7.14 5.82
C LYS A 6 15.07 -5.78 5.48
N ILE A 7 13.99 -5.78 4.69
CA ILE A 7 13.30 -4.54 4.33
C ILE A 7 12.31 -4.21 5.44
N LYS A 8 12.40 -2.99 5.98
CA LYS A 8 11.43 -2.52 6.98
C LYS A 8 10.06 -2.35 6.30
N PRO A 9 8.97 -2.90 6.85
CA PRO A 9 7.64 -2.84 6.23
C PRO A 9 7.16 -1.41 5.98
N LYS A 10 7.67 -0.45 6.78
CA LYS A 10 7.43 0.99 6.62
C LYS A 10 7.76 1.54 5.22
N ILE A 11 8.78 0.98 4.56
CA ILE A 11 9.21 1.41 3.21
C ILE A 11 8.10 1.14 2.19
N SER A 12 7.39 0.01 2.31
CA SER A 12 6.26 -0.32 1.44
C SER A 12 5.11 0.68 1.55
N TYR A 13 4.83 1.18 2.77
CA TYR A 13 3.81 2.20 2.98
C TYR A 13 4.21 3.54 2.35
N TYR A 14 5.46 3.97 2.50
CA TYR A 14 5.95 5.19 1.85
C TYR A 14 5.85 5.10 0.33
N PHE A 15 6.20 3.95 -0.25
CA PHE A 15 6.10 3.74 -1.69
C PHE A 15 4.64 3.78 -2.16
N SER A 16 3.73 3.15 -1.40
CA SER A 16 2.28 3.19 -1.68
C SER A 16 1.72 4.61 -1.56
N ILE A 17 2.14 5.39 -0.56
CA ILE A 17 1.75 6.80 -0.40
C ILE A 17 2.20 7.63 -1.61
N LEU A 18 3.44 7.44 -2.07
CA LEU A 18 3.98 8.16 -3.21
C LEU A 18 3.14 7.90 -4.47
N VAL A 19 2.83 6.64 -4.76
CA VAL A 19 2.02 6.28 -5.93
C VAL A 19 0.58 6.77 -5.80
N SER A 20 -0.06 6.60 -4.64
CA SER A 20 -1.39 7.16 -4.39
C SER A 20 -1.40 8.68 -4.54
N SER A 21 -0.33 9.37 -4.16
CA SER A 21 -0.22 10.84 -4.31
C SER A 21 -0.13 11.23 -5.78
N ILE A 22 0.65 10.51 -6.60
CA ILE A 22 0.73 10.75 -8.05
C ILE A 22 -0.66 10.59 -8.70
N ILE A 23 -1.37 9.51 -8.35
CA ILE A 23 -2.72 9.25 -8.87
C ILE A 23 -3.68 10.36 -8.40
N LEU A 24 -3.63 10.75 -7.13
CA LEU A 24 -4.45 11.82 -6.58
C LEU A 24 -4.27 13.11 -7.38
N PHE A 25 -3.04 13.63 -7.49
CA PHE A 25 -2.82 14.91 -8.17
C PHE A 25 -3.23 14.86 -9.65
N TYR A 26 -2.98 13.75 -10.34
CA TYR A 26 -3.40 13.58 -11.73
C TYR A 26 -4.92 13.63 -11.89
N PHE A 27 -5.66 12.88 -11.08
CA PHE A 27 -7.13 12.83 -11.16
C PHE A 27 -7.78 14.09 -10.61
N THR A 28 -7.22 14.73 -9.58
CA THR A 28 -7.67 16.05 -9.13
C THR A 28 -7.54 17.06 -10.26
N TYR A 29 -6.37 17.15 -10.90
CA TYR A 29 -6.15 18.07 -12.02
C TYR A 29 -7.13 17.82 -13.18
N LYS A 30 -7.23 16.58 -13.65
CA LYS A 30 -8.17 16.22 -14.73
C LYS A 30 -9.63 16.42 -14.34
N GLY A 31 -9.99 16.20 -13.07
CA GLY A 31 -11.33 16.41 -12.53
C GLY A 31 -11.70 17.89 -12.52
N VAL A 32 -10.80 18.75 -12.03
CA VAL A 32 -11.01 20.22 -11.99
C VAL A 32 -11.12 20.78 -13.40
N VAL A 33 -10.23 20.40 -14.32
CA VAL A 33 -10.30 20.84 -15.72
C VAL A 33 -11.61 20.42 -16.37
N ALA A 34 -12.03 19.17 -16.18
CA ALA A 34 -13.30 18.69 -16.72
C ALA A 34 -14.51 19.43 -16.12
N TYR A 35 -14.46 19.77 -14.83
CA TYR A 35 -15.51 20.56 -14.19
C TYR A 35 -15.62 21.97 -14.79
N ILE A 36 -14.50 22.66 -15.01
CA ILE A 36 -14.49 23.99 -15.62
C ILE A 36 -15.07 23.93 -17.04
N ILE A 37 -14.62 23.00 -17.86
CA ILE A 37 -15.10 22.82 -19.24
C ILE A 37 -16.61 22.52 -19.25
N HIS A 38 -17.07 21.60 -18.41
CA HIS A 38 -18.49 21.25 -18.36
C HIS A 38 -19.35 22.43 -17.91
N ARG A 39 -18.87 23.21 -16.93
CA ARG A 39 -19.55 24.40 -16.45
C ARG A 39 -19.68 25.47 -17.54
N GLU A 40 -18.65 25.68 -18.35
CA GLU A 40 -18.72 26.64 -19.47
C GLU A 40 -19.60 26.16 -20.63
N LEU A 41 -19.51 24.88 -21.00
CA LEU A 41 -20.25 24.34 -22.16
C LEU A 41 -21.74 24.14 -21.89
N TYR A 42 -22.11 23.72 -20.67
CA TYR A 42 -23.48 23.30 -20.35
C TYR A 42 -24.17 24.19 -19.32
N GLY A 43 -23.54 25.29 -18.88
CA GLY A 43 -24.16 26.30 -18.03
C GLY A 43 -24.35 25.90 -16.55
N GLY A 44 -23.93 24.69 -16.17
CA GLY A 44 -24.02 24.17 -14.80
C GLY A 44 -24.55 22.73 -14.73
N GLY A 45 -24.03 21.95 -13.78
CA GLY A 45 -24.34 20.53 -13.63
C GLY A 45 -23.14 19.73 -13.14
N LEU A 46 -23.37 18.52 -12.61
CA LEU A 46 -22.31 17.59 -12.23
C LEU A 46 -22.27 16.46 -13.26
N ASP A 47 -21.31 16.53 -14.18
CA ASP A 47 -21.08 15.47 -15.15
C ASP A 47 -20.55 14.19 -14.48
N THR A 48 -21.00 13.04 -14.98
CA THR A 48 -20.61 11.72 -14.47
C THR A 48 -19.09 11.52 -14.52
N LEU A 49 -18.41 12.04 -15.55
CA LEU A 49 -16.95 11.93 -15.66
C LEU A 49 -16.23 12.79 -14.61
N VAL A 50 -16.78 13.96 -14.28
CA VAL A 50 -16.25 14.82 -13.23
C VAL A 50 -16.38 14.13 -11.88
N LEU A 51 -17.56 13.57 -11.59
CA LEU A 51 -17.83 12.84 -10.35
C LEU A 51 -16.94 11.61 -10.19
N LEU A 52 -16.70 10.85 -11.27
CA LEU A 52 -15.87 9.66 -11.23
C LEU A 52 -14.41 10.02 -10.90
N ARG A 53 -13.88 11.07 -11.54
CA ARG A 53 -12.51 11.57 -11.29
C ARG A 53 -12.36 12.13 -9.88
N ALA A 54 -13.36 12.87 -9.40
CA ALA A 54 -13.39 13.38 -8.03
C ALA A 54 -13.46 12.24 -6.99
N SER A 55 -14.27 11.21 -7.24
CA SER A 55 -14.39 10.03 -6.38
C SER A 55 -13.06 9.27 -6.28
N ILE A 56 -12.38 9.02 -7.41
CA ILE A 56 -11.06 8.38 -7.41
C ILE A 56 -10.05 9.20 -6.60
N SER A 57 -10.03 10.52 -6.80
CA SER A 57 -9.17 11.43 -6.04
C SER A 57 -9.46 11.36 -4.53
N GLY A 58 -10.74 11.33 -4.13
CA GLY A 58 -11.16 11.22 -2.73
C GLY A 58 -10.74 9.89 -2.09
N ILE A 59 -10.92 8.77 -2.81
CA ILE A 59 -10.48 7.44 -2.34
C ILE A 59 -8.96 7.41 -2.18
N MET A 60 -8.20 7.98 -3.12
CA MET A 60 -6.74 8.04 -3.02
C MET A 60 -6.28 8.88 -1.81
N LEU A 61 -6.98 9.98 -1.51
CA LEU A 61 -6.70 10.79 -0.32
C LEU A 61 -6.91 9.98 0.96
N LEU A 62 -8.03 9.26 1.04
CA LEU A 62 -8.34 8.39 2.18
C LEU A 62 -7.28 7.29 2.35
N LEU A 63 -6.85 6.65 1.24
CA LEU A 63 -5.79 5.64 1.27
C LEU A 63 -4.46 6.20 1.80
N ILE A 64 -4.08 7.41 1.39
CA ILE A 64 -2.86 8.06 1.89
C ILE A 64 -2.94 8.24 3.42
N LEU A 65 -4.08 8.73 3.91
CA LEU A 65 -4.29 8.91 5.36
C LEU A 65 -4.20 7.57 6.11
N LEU A 66 -4.79 6.50 5.57
CA LEU A 66 -4.69 5.16 6.15
C LEU A 66 -3.25 4.64 6.17
N PHE A 67 -2.50 4.80 5.08
CA PHE A 67 -1.10 4.38 5.04
C PHE A 67 -0.24 5.11 6.07
N ILE A 68 -0.48 6.40 6.30
CA ILE A 68 0.17 7.17 7.36
C ILE A 68 -0.14 6.57 8.75
N GLN A 69 -1.37 6.13 8.99
CA GLN A 69 -1.73 5.45 10.24
C GLN A 69 -1.02 4.11 10.39
N PHE A 70 -0.92 3.31 9.32
CA PHE A 70 -0.26 2.00 9.37
C PHE A 70 1.23 2.09 9.69
N ILE A 71 1.92 3.18 9.32
CA ILE A 71 3.34 3.40 9.68
C ILE A 71 3.55 3.48 11.19
N LYS A 72 2.54 3.93 11.95
CA LYS A 72 2.61 4.11 13.41
C LYS A 72 2.45 2.80 14.18
N ILE A 73 1.96 1.75 13.54
CA ILE A 73 1.78 0.44 14.17
C ILE A 73 3.15 -0.18 14.44
N PRO A 74 3.43 -0.70 15.65
CA PRO A 74 4.73 -1.31 15.97
C PRO A 74 4.78 -2.83 15.70
N ASP A 75 3.63 -3.51 15.64
CA ASP A 75 3.56 -4.98 15.58
C ASP A 75 3.82 -5.55 14.17
N LEU A 76 4.78 -6.47 14.08
CA LEU A 76 5.19 -7.16 12.84
C LEU A 76 4.08 -8.07 12.29
N LYS A 77 3.31 -8.74 13.17
CA LYS A 77 2.22 -9.63 12.72
C LYS A 77 1.07 -8.83 12.11
N SER A 78 0.76 -7.68 12.69
CA SER A 78 -0.21 -6.71 12.14
C SER A 78 0.25 -6.16 10.80
N HIS A 79 1.54 -5.80 10.66
CA HIS A 79 2.10 -5.36 9.38
C HIS A 79 1.94 -6.41 8.28
N ARG A 80 2.06 -7.70 8.60
CA ARG A 80 1.87 -8.80 7.63
C ARG A 80 0.45 -8.82 7.08
N THR A 81 -0.55 -8.73 7.96
CA THR A 81 -1.96 -8.71 7.55
C THR A 81 -2.27 -7.48 6.71
N ILE A 82 -1.80 -6.31 7.13
CA ILE A 82 -2.01 -5.05 6.41
C ILE A 82 -1.35 -5.10 5.03
N LEU A 83 -0.09 -5.55 4.96
CA LEU A 83 0.66 -5.60 3.71
C LEU A 83 0.06 -6.60 2.71
N ARG A 84 -0.52 -7.71 3.18
CA ARG A 84 -1.34 -8.60 2.34
C ARG A 84 -2.55 -7.88 1.75
N GLY A 85 -3.26 -7.10 2.57
CA GLY A 85 -4.39 -6.29 2.09
C GLY A 85 -3.97 -5.28 1.02
N ILE A 86 -2.85 -4.58 1.24
CA ILE A 86 -2.28 -3.63 0.28
C ILE A 86 -1.88 -4.33 -1.03
N PHE A 87 -1.23 -5.49 -0.95
CA PHE A 87 -0.86 -6.27 -2.12
C PHE A 87 -2.09 -6.67 -2.95
N ILE A 88 -3.14 -7.18 -2.29
CA ILE A 88 -4.40 -7.55 -2.97
C ILE A 88 -5.04 -6.32 -3.60
N GLY A 89 -5.09 -5.19 -2.88
CA GLY A 89 -5.64 -3.93 -3.37
C GLY A 89 -4.95 -3.44 -4.65
N TRP A 90 -3.62 -3.31 -4.64
CA TRP A 90 -2.86 -2.85 -5.81
C TRP A 90 -2.91 -3.85 -6.97
N THR A 91 -2.88 -5.15 -6.69
CA THR A 91 -3.00 -6.18 -7.72
C THR A 91 -4.36 -6.13 -8.40
N SER A 92 -5.44 -5.93 -7.63
CA SER A 92 -6.80 -5.77 -8.18
C SER A 92 -6.88 -4.56 -9.11
N VAL A 93 -6.37 -3.40 -8.67
CA VAL A 93 -6.34 -2.18 -9.50
C VAL A 93 -5.52 -2.40 -10.77
N PHE A 94 -4.36 -3.07 -10.67
CA PHE A 94 -3.53 -3.41 -11.83
C PHE A 94 -4.28 -4.26 -12.86
N VAL A 95 -4.94 -5.34 -12.42
CA VAL A 95 -5.73 -6.22 -13.30
C VAL A 95 -6.90 -5.48 -13.95
N ILE A 96 -7.63 -4.67 -13.17
CA ILE A 96 -8.76 -3.87 -13.69
C ILE A 96 -8.26 -2.87 -14.74
N LEU A 97 -7.14 -2.19 -14.50
CA LEU A 97 -6.57 -1.23 -15.46
C LEU A 97 -6.17 -1.91 -16.78
N ILE A 98 -5.61 -3.11 -16.73
CA ILE A 98 -5.29 -3.89 -17.94
C ILE A 98 -6.55 -4.17 -18.76
N ILE A 99 -7.63 -4.60 -18.11
CA ILE A 99 -8.88 -4.97 -18.78
C ILE A 99 -9.60 -3.74 -19.35
N VAL A 100 -9.73 -2.68 -18.54
CA VAL A 100 -10.59 -1.53 -18.87
C VAL A 100 -9.89 -0.53 -19.79
N ASN A 101 -8.61 -0.25 -19.57
CA ASN A 101 -7.95 0.82 -20.31
C ASN A 101 -6.43 0.65 -20.40
N LEU A 102 -6.01 -0.19 -21.34
CA LEU A 102 -4.60 -0.43 -21.64
C LEU A 102 -3.86 0.82 -22.18
N SER A 103 -4.59 1.81 -22.69
CA SER A 103 -4.00 3.08 -23.16
C SER A 103 -3.35 3.88 -22.02
N SER A 104 -3.78 3.64 -20.77
CA SER A 104 -3.16 4.21 -19.57
C SER A 104 -1.90 3.45 -19.12
N VAL A 105 -0.98 3.18 -20.05
CA VAL A 105 0.22 2.33 -19.86
C VAL A 105 1.04 2.79 -18.64
N TYR A 106 1.19 4.09 -18.42
CA TYR A 106 1.92 4.63 -17.27
C TYR A 106 1.32 4.19 -15.93
N PHE A 107 -0.01 4.21 -15.79
CA PHE A 107 -0.69 3.77 -14.57
C PHE A 107 -0.63 2.25 -14.41
N VAL A 108 -0.69 1.50 -15.51
CA VAL A 108 -0.52 0.04 -15.50
C VAL A 108 0.88 -0.32 -14.98
N ILE A 109 1.94 0.31 -15.52
CA ILE A 109 3.32 0.07 -15.08
C ILE A 109 3.47 0.47 -13.61
N LEU A 110 2.97 1.64 -13.22
CA LEU A 110 3.12 2.16 -11.86
C LEU A 110 2.43 1.24 -10.83
N THR A 111 1.19 0.83 -11.10
CA THR A 111 0.44 -0.06 -10.20
C THR A 111 1.03 -1.47 -10.15
N GLY A 112 1.57 -1.96 -11.27
CA GLY A 112 2.32 -3.22 -11.33
C GLY A 112 3.63 -3.18 -10.53
N LEU A 113 4.38 -2.07 -10.58
CA LEU A 113 5.59 -1.91 -9.79
C LEU A 113 5.30 -1.88 -8.29
N VAL A 114 4.22 -1.19 -7.87
CA VAL A 114 3.82 -1.17 -6.45
C VAL A 114 3.37 -2.54 -5.98
N SER A 115 2.59 -3.27 -6.78
CA SER A 115 2.14 -4.62 -6.40
C SER A 115 3.34 -5.57 -6.24
N LEU A 116 4.30 -5.57 -7.18
CA LEU A 116 5.53 -6.36 -7.07
C LEU A 116 6.37 -5.97 -5.85
N PHE A 117 6.55 -4.68 -5.61
CA PHE A 117 7.30 -4.20 -4.44
C PHE A 117 6.66 -4.61 -3.12
N SER A 118 5.32 -4.55 -3.04
CA SER A 118 4.58 -4.98 -1.86
C SER A 118 4.68 -6.50 -1.63
N LEU A 119 4.74 -7.30 -2.71
CA LEU A 119 4.95 -8.74 -2.64
C LEU A 119 6.34 -9.10 -2.10
N ILE A 120 7.39 -8.45 -2.60
CA ILE A 120 8.77 -8.65 -2.12
C ILE A 120 8.87 -8.31 -0.63
N ASN A 121 8.27 -7.19 -0.20
CA ASN A 121 8.22 -6.81 1.21
C ASN A 121 7.45 -7.84 2.06
N LEU A 122 6.39 -8.46 1.52
CA LEU A 122 5.62 -9.45 2.25
C LEU A 122 6.45 -10.70 2.53
N PHE A 123 7.21 -11.20 1.55
CA PHE A 123 8.11 -12.34 1.76
C PHE A 123 9.22 -12.01 2.77
N SER A 124 9.84 -10.83 2.64
CA SER A 124 10.84 -10.34 3.60
C SER A 124 10.29 -10.28 5.04
N LEU A 125 9.03 -9.87 5.21
CA LEU A 125 8.39 -9.78 6.52
C LEU A 125 8.06 -11.16 7.10
N GLU A 126 7.64 -12.12 6.26
CA GLU A 126 7.41 -13.50 6.71
C GLU A 126 8.71 -14.16 7.21
N ASP A 127 9.83 -13.90 6.55
CA ASP A 127 11.15 -14.37 6.99
C ASP A 127 11.55 -13.72 8.32
N GLN A 128 11.33 -12.41 8.50
CA GLN A 128 11.59 -11.70 9.76
C GLN A 128 10.77 -12.25 10.93
N ILE A 129 9.48 -12.53 10.72
CA ILE A 129 8.61 -13.12 11.76
C ILE A 129 9.06 -14.54 12.12
N LYS A 130 9.56 -15.31 11.14
CA LYS A 130 10.09 -16.65 11.38
C LYS A 130 11.40 -16.61 12.17
N GLU A 131 12.29 -15.66 11.89
CA GLU A 131 13.50 -15.41 12.68
C GLU A 131 13.14 -15.03 14.12
N GLU A 132 12.22 -14.08 14.32
CA GLU A 132 11.80 -13.61 15.66
C GLU A 132 11.22 -14.74 16.53
N LYS A 133 10.43 -15.65 15.94
CA LYS A 133 9.92 -16.84 16.65
C LYS A 133 10.98 -17.84 17.07
N ASN A 134 12.09 -17.91 16.34
CA ASN A 134 13.17 -18.86 16.61
C ASN A 134 14.19 -18.31 17.63
N THR A 135 14.14 -17.01 17.91
CA THR A 135 14.97 -16.35 18.92
C THR A 135 14.21 -16.22 20.24
N LEU A 136 14.75 -16.81 21.30
CA LEU A 136 14.23 -16.66 22.66
C LEU A 136 14.46 -15.24 23.17
N THR A 137 13.47 -14.68 23.83
CA THR A 137 13.55 -13.36 24.47
C THR A 137 14.51 -13.41 25.66
N GLU A 138 15.17 -12.31 26.03
CA GLU A 138 16.07 -12.29 27.20
C GLU A 138 15.41 -12.79 28.48
N LYS A 139 14.12 -12.52 28.68
CA LYS A 139 13.34 -13.05 29.81
C LYS A 139 13.16 -14.57 29.75
N GLU A 140 12.94 -15.12 28.56
CA GLU A 140 12.80 -16.56 28.35
C GLU A 140 14.16 -17.26 28.53
N ILE A 141 15.23 -16.65 28.04
CA ILE A 141 16.61 -17.10 28.28
C ILE A 141 16.93 -17.06 29.77
N TYR A 142 16.56 -15.98 30.47
CA TYR A 142 16.75 -15.84 31.92
C TYR A 142 15.97 -16.91 32.70
N LEU A 143 14.71 -17.16 32.34
CA LEU A 143 13.89 -18.22 32.94
C LEU A 143 14.45 -19.61 32.65
N LEU A 144 14.91 -19.87 31.42
CA LEU A 144 15.57 -21.13 31.05
C LEU A 144 16.88 -21.33 31.81
N GLN A 145 17.68 -20.27 32.00
CA GLN A 145 18.89 -20.31 32.82
C GLN A 145 18.58 -20.58 34.29
N GLN A 146 17.49 -20.02 34.81
CA GLN A 146 17.04 -20.27 36.19
C GLN A 146 16.50 -21.70 36.38
N LEU A 147 15.83 -22.26 35.37
CA LEU A 147 15.38 -23.66 35.35
C LEU A 147 16.57 -24.63 35.21
N ALA A 148 17.57 -24.28 34.39
CA ALA A 148 18.78 -25.10 34.22
C ALA A 148 19.67 -25.10 35.47
N LYS A 149 19.74 -23.99 36.21
CA LYS A 149 20.45 -23.91 37.51
C LYS A 149 19.72 -24.61 38.67
N LYS A 150 18.47 -25.04 38.48
CA LYS A 150 17.69 -25.80 39.47
C LYS A 150 17.87 -27.32 39.39
N LYS A 151 18.83 -27.81 38.60
CA LYS A 151 19.23 -29.23 38.56
C LYS A 151 20.46 -29.50 39.40
#